data_AF-A0A957BNK0-F1
#
_entry.id   AF-A0A957BNK0-F1
#
_cell.length_a   1.000
_cell.length_b   1.000
_cell.length_c   1.000
_cell.angle_alpha   90.00
_cell.angle_beta   90.00
_cell.angle_gamma   90.00
#
_symmetry.space_group_name_H-M   'P 1'
#
loop_
_entity.id
_entity.type
_entity.pdbx_description
1 polymer ?
#
loop_
_entity_poly.entity_id
_entity_poly.type
_entity_poly.pdbx_seq_one_letter_code
_entity_poly.pdbx_strand_id
1 'polypeptide(L)'
;MTKKASAKSGTAAASNEKFEKLKRFNLIMGFLHLIQGVFMIVVSNDTTYPIFTNYLSFNTETFALTPNPQLFYELRFGPAVAAFLLISAVAHFYLSTIGYKSYVENLKKGMNPIRFYEYALSSSLMIVLIGMLIGIWDLGALILIFTLNATMNLFGILMELHNQITKKTDWTA
;
A
#
# COMPACT_ATOMS: atom_id res chain seq x y z
N MET A 1 8.48 -48.62 11.63
CA MET A 1 7.63 -47.69 10.83
C MET A 1 6.99 -46.54 11.64
N THR A 2 7.09 -46.52 12.98
CA THR A 2 6.37 -45.57 13.87
C THR A 2 7.01 -44.17 14.03
N LYS A 3 8.34 -44.02 13.93
CA LYS A 3 9.01 -42.70 14.09
C LYS A 3 8.72 -41.69 12.96
N LYS A 4 8.50 -42.15 11.72
CA LYS A 4 8.31 -41.27 10.54
C LYS A 4 6.91 -40.63 10.48
N ALA A 5 5.91 -41.31 11.02
CA ALA A 5 4.54 -40.78 11.12
C ALA A 5 4.39 -39.74 12.24
N SER A 6 5.03 -39.97 13.40
CA SER A 6 5.04 -39.02 14.53
C SER A 6 5.71 -37.68 14.15
N ALA A 7 6.87 -37.71 13.48
CA ALA A 7 7.58 -36.49 13.06
C ALA A 7 6.79 -35.62 12.06
N LYS A 8 6.03 -36.25 11.14
CA LYS A 8 5.20 -35.56 10.14
C LYS A 8 3.95 -34.91 10.77
N SER A 9 3.40 -35.52 11.84
CA SER A 9 2.28 -34.94 12.60
C SER A 9 2.68 -33.71 13.40
N GLY A 10 3.89 -33.71 13.99
CA GLY A 10 4.41 -32.57 14.76
C GLY A 10 4.73 -31.35 13.91
N THR A 11 5.23 -31.53 12.68
CA THR A 11 5.50 -30.42 11.74
C THR A 11 4.22 -29.79 11.20
N ALA A 12 3.20 -30.60 10.91
CA ALA A 12 1.90 -30.10 10.49
C ALA A 12 1.22 -29.28 11.61
N ALA A 13 1.22 -29.78 12.85
CA ALA A 13 0.68 -29.07 14.00
C ALA A 13 1.38 -27.72 14.26
N ALA A 14 2.72 -27.70 14.23
CA ALA A 14 3.51 -26.47 14.42
C ALA A 14 3.26 -25.43 13.31
N SER A 15 3.08 -25.87 12.06
CA SER A 15 2.72 -24.95 10.96
C SER A 15 1.32 -24.37 11.11
N ASN A 16 0.36 -25.15 11.60
CA ASN A 16 -1.01 -24.67 11.83
C ASN A 16 -1.06 -23.65 12.98
N GLU A 17 -0.33 -23.90 14.06
CA GLU A 17 -0.19 -22.94 15.16
C GLU A 17 0.43 -21.62 14.69
N LYS A 18 1.44 -21.68 13.81
CA LYS A 18 2.06 -20.49 13.21
C LYS A 18 1.04 -19.66 12.40
N PHE A 19 0.22 -20.29 11.57
CA PHE A 19 -0.77 -19.56 10.77
C PHE A 19 -1.86 -18.93 11.66
N GLU A 20 -2.31 -19.61 12.70
CA GLU A 20 -3.27 -19.03 13.66
C GLU A 20 -2.69 -17.83 14.42
N LYS A 21 -1.39 -17.87 14.78
CA LYS A 21 -0.69 -16.71 15.33
C LYS A 21 -0.65 -15.55 14.34
N LEU A 22 -0.38 -15.81 13.05
CA LEU A 22 -0.41 -14.79 12.00
C LEU A 22 -1.81 -14.23 11.77
N LYS A 23 -2.86 -15.04 11.87
CA LYS A 23 -4.25 -14.57 11.80
C LYS A 23 -4.56 -13.58 12.91
N ARG A 24 -4.23 -13.95 14.15
CA ARG A 24 -4.41 -13.08 15.33
C ARG A 24 -3.60 -11.80 15.21
N PHE A 25 -2.35 -11.91 14.74
CA PHE A 25 -1.49 -10.75 14.50
C PHE A 25 -2.11 -9.78 13.49
N ASN A 26 -2.57 -10.27 12.33
CA ASN A 26 -3.26 -9.45 11.34
C ASN A 26 -4.52 -8.81 11.92
N LEU A 27 -5.32 -9.54 12.69
CA LEU A 27 -6.52 -8.98 13.31
C LEU A 27 -6.21 -7.83 14.27
N ILE A 28 -5.21 -8.00 15.14
CA ILE A 28 -4.75 -6.97 16.08
C ILE A 28 -4.23 -5.75 15.31
N MET A 29 -3.40 -5.96 14.29
CA MET A 29 -2.88 -4.87 13.46
C MET A 29 -4.00 -4.13 12.72
N GLY A 30 -5.02 -4.84 12.24
CA GLY A 30 -6.20 -4.23 11.62
C GLY A 30 -6.90 -3.27 12.57
N PHE A 31 -7.14 -3.67 13.82
CA PHE A 31 -7.72 -2.79 14.84
C PHE A 31 -6.81 -1.62 15.21
N LEU A 32 -5.51 -1.84 15.35
CA LEU A 32 -4.56 -0.75 15.65
C LEU A 32 -4.59 0.34 14.58
N HIS A 33 -4.51 -0.05 13.30
CA HIS A 33 -4.59 0.89 12.18
C HIS A 33 -5.96 1.58 12.11
N LEU A 34 -7.06 0.84 12.34
CA LEU A 34 -8.41 1.41 12.37
C LEU A 34 -8.54 2.48 13.46
N ILE A 35 -8.12 2.17 14.68
CA ILE A 35 -8.17 3.09 15.82
C ILE A 35 -7.32 4.32 15.53
N GLN A 36 -6.10 4.15 15.02
CA GLN A 36 -5.23 5.27 14.64
C GLN A 36 -5.84 6.13 13.53
N GLY A 37 -6.38 5.51 12.48
CA GLY A 37 -7.03 6.22 11.37
C GLY A 37 -8.24 7.03 11.83
N VAL A 38 -9.11 6.43 12.63
CA VAL A 38 -10.28 7.12 13.21
C VAL A 38 -9.84 8.24 14.16
N PHE A 39 -8.86 7.98 15.03
CA PHE A 39 -8.31 8.99 15.93
C PHE A 39 -7.74 10.19 15.17
N MET A 40 -6.99 9.93 14.09
CA MET A 40 -6.45 10.98 13.22
C MET A 40 -7.57 11.83 12.60
N ILE A 41 -8.65 11.22 12.11
CA ILE A 41 -9.79 11.96 11.57
C ILE A 41 -10.43 12.87 12.64
N VAL A 42 -10.64 12.34 13.85
CA VAL A 42 -11.30 13.06 14.95
C VAL A 42 -10.46 14.21 15.48
N VAL A 43 -9.13 14.05 15.55
CA VAL A 43 -8.23 15.05 16.14
C VAL A 43 -7.64 16.01 15.10
N SER A 44 -7.67 15.65 13.80
CA SER A 44 -7.17 16.52 12.75
C SER A 44 -7.92 17.84 12.66
N ASN A 45 -7.20 18.87 12.23
CA ASN A 45 -7.76 20.19 11.95
C ASN A 45 -8.16 20.32 10.47
N ASP A 46 -8.67 21.49 10.11
CA ASP A 46 -9.14 21.80 8.76
C ASP A 46 -8.02 22.23 7.80
N THR A 47 -6.74 21.96 8.10
CA THR A 47 -5.62 22.32 7.22
C THR A 47 -5.77 21.65 5.85
N THR A 48 -5.75 22.46 4.80
CA THR A 48 -5.75 22.00 3.41
C THR A 48 -4.43 22.29 2.72
N TYR A 49 -4.15 21.52 1.66
CA TYR A 49 -3.09 21.81 0.71
C TYR A 49 -3.65 21.86 -0.71
N PRO A 50 -3.19 22.80 -1.53
CA PRO A 50 -3.70 22.96 -2.88
C PRO A 50 -3.14 21.89 -3.81
N ILE A 51 -3.94 21.51 -4.79
CA ILE A 51 -3.55 20.72 -5.95
C ILE A 51 -3.86 21.56 -7.18
N PHE A 52 -2.89 21.74 -8.07
CA PHE A 52 -3.00 22.54 -9.27
C PHE A 52 -2.98 21.69 -10.54
N THR A 53 -3.66 22.15 -11.58
CA THR A 53 -3.39 21.74 -12.96
C THR A 53 -2.58 22.82 -13.66
N ASN A 54 -1.69 22.43 -14.58
CA ASN A 54 -0.80 23.34 -15.31
C ASN A 54 -1.08 23.30 -16.81
N TYR A 55 -2.23 23.86 -17.22
CA TYR A 55 -2.54 24.05 -18.65
C TYR A 55 -1.76 25.24 -19.22
N LEU A 56 -1.64 25.31 -20.55
CA LEU A 56 -1.01 26.44 -21.21
C LEU A 56 -2.04 27.53 -21.54
N SER A 57 -1.65 28.79 -21.31
CA SER A 57 -2.35 29.96 -21.82
C SER A 57 -1.48 30.70 -22.83
N PHE A 58 -2.08 31.21 -23.90
CA PHE A 58 -1.39 32.05 -24.87
C PHE A 58 -1.27 33.49 -24.35
N ASN A 59 -0.03 33.97 -24.20
CA ASN A 59 0.26 35.34 -23.84
C ASN A 59 0.40 36.19 -25.12
N THR A 60 -0.48 37.17 -25.29
CA THR A 60 -0.54 38.03 -26.47
C THR A 60 0.54 39.11 -26.50
N GLU A 61 1.16 39.44 -25.37
CA GLU A 61 2.26 40.41 -25.31
C GLU A 61 3.58 39.78 -25.75
N THR A 62 3.83 38.53 -25.35
CA THR A 62 5.05 37.80 -25.68
C THR A 62 4.90 36.84 -26.86
N PHE A 63 3.68 36.67 -27.38
CA PHE A 63 3.33 35.70 -28.43
C PHE A 63 3.78 34.26 -28.10
N ALA A 64 3.68 33.86 -26.84
CA ALA A 64 4.15 32.56 -26.35
C ALA A 64 3.10 31.83 -25.51
N LEU A 65 3.17 30.49 -25.51
CA LEU A 65 2.44 29.66 -24.56
C LEU A 65 3.18 29.66 -23.22
N THR A 66 2.46 29.97 -22.14
CA THR A 66 3.00 30.02 -20.78
C THR A 66 2.19 29.12 -19.86
N PRO A 67 2.82 28.43 -18.88
CA PRO A 67 2.08 27.67 -17.87
C PRO A 67 1.13 28.57 -17.10
N ASN A 68 -0.09 28.10 -16.91
CA ASN A 68 -1.14 28.76 -16.16
C ASN A 68 -1.65 27.81 -15.06
N PRO A 69 -1.02 27.82 -13.86
CA PRO A 69 -1.47 27.03 -12.72
C PRO A 69 -2.90 27.40 -12.33
N GLN A 70 -3.79 26.42 -12.33
CA GLN A 70 -5.19 26.57 -11.92
C GLN A 70 -5.47 25.67 -10.73
N LEU A 71 -6.04 26.21 -9.66
CA LEU A 71 -6.41 25.43 -8.49
C LEU A 71 -7.46 24.39 -8.90
N PHE A 72 -7.14 23.11 -8.70
CA PHE A 72 -8.02 22.00 -8.99
C PHE A 72 -8.78 21.56 -7.75
N TYR A 73 -8.08 21.42 -6.61
CA TYR A 73 -8.68 20.92 -5.37
C TYR A 73 -7.89 21.35 -4.13
N GLU A 74 -8.59 21.57 -3.02
CA GLU A 74 -8.02 21.79 -1.69
C GLU A 74 -8.14 20.50 -0.87
N LEU A 75 -7.05 19.77 -0.73
CA LEU A 75 -7.03 18.49 -0.03
C LEU A 75 -6.94 18.69 1.47
N ARG A 76 -7.97 18.26 2.21
CA ARG A 76 -7.91 18.15 3.68
C ARG A 76 -6.87 17.12 4.10
N PHE A 77 -5.79 17.60 4.72
CA PHE A 77 -4.60 16.77 4.92
C PHE A 77 -4.79 15.68 5.97
N GLY A 78 -5.43 16.00 7.09
CA GLY A 78 -5.68 15.04 8.17
C GLY A 78 -6.43 13.77 7.72
N PRO A 79 -7.61 13.91 7.07
CA PRO A 79 -8.32 12.78 6.49
C PRO A 79 -7.51 12.03 5.42
N ALA A 80 -6.70 12.72 4.61
CA ALA A 80 -5.86 12.08 3.61
C ALA A 80 -4.75 11.21 4.25
N VAL A 81 -4.14 11.68 5.35
CA VAL A 81 -3.19 10.89 6.17
C VAL A 81 -3.91 9.70 6.81
N ALA A 82 -5.11 9.89 7.36
CA ALA A 82 -5.88 8.78 7.92
C ALA A 82 -6.22 7.70 6.87
N ALA A 83 -6.41 8.06 5.61
CA ALA A 83 -6.79 7.12 4.56
C ALA A 83 -5.75 6.01 4.34
N PHE A 84 -4.44 6.27 4.42
CA PHE A 84 -3.46 5.17 4.27
C PHE A 84 -3.54 4.18 5.44
N LEU A 85 -3.78 4.65 6.68
CA LEU A 85 -3.99 3.78 7.84
C LEU A 85 -5.24 2.91 7.65
N LEU A 86 -6.33 3.50 7.15
CA LEU A 86 -7.57 2.77 6.91
C LEU A 86 -7.43 1.74 5.79
N ILE A 87 -6.66 2.03 4.73
CA ILE A 87 -6.32 1.06 3.68
C ILE A 87 -5.58 -0.14 4.29
N SER A 88 -4.57 0.08 5.13
CA SER A 88 -3.86 -1.00 5.83
C SER A 88 -4.78 -1.79 6.77
N ALA A 89 -5.70 -1.10 7.47
CA ALA A 89 -6.69 -1.76 8.33
C ALA A 89 -7.58 -2.73 7.53
N VAL A 90 -8.08 -2.29 6.36
CA VAL A 90 -8.90 -3.12 5.46
C VAL A 90 -8.13 -4.35 4.99
N ALA A 91 -6.87 -4.20 4.58
CA ALA A 91 -6.07 -5.35 4.15
C ALA A 91 -5.82 -6.35 5.29
N HIS A 92 -5.50 -5.87 6.49
CA HIS A 92 -5.33 -6.72 7.66
C HIS A 92 -6.61 -7.46 8.06
N PHE A 93 -7.77 -6.81 8.00
CA PHE A 93 -9.05 -7.47 8.23
C PHE A 93 -9.36 -8.50 7.14
N TYR A 94 -9.09 -8.18 5.88
CA TYR A 94 -9.25 -9.13 4.78
C TYR A 94 -8.38 -10.38 4.98
N LEU A 95 -7.10 -10.20 5.32
CA LEU A 95 -6.14 -11.28 5.57
C LEU A 95 -6.51 -12.15 6.79
N SER A 96 -7.20 -11.59 7.78
CA SER A 96 -7.61 -12.32 9.00
C SER A 96 -9.03 -12.92 8.92
N THR A 97 -9.81 -12.57 7.90
CA THR A 97 -11.19 -13.03 7.72
C THR A 97 -11.38 -13.79 6.40
N ILE A 98 -11.98 -13.16 5.39
CA ILE A 98 -12.42 -13.77 4.13
C ILE A 98 -11.22 -14.22 3.29
N GLY A 99 -10.15 -13.43 3.28
CA GLY A 99 -8.91 -13.72 2.53
C GLY A 99 -7.97 -14.71 3.19
N TYR A 100 -8.24 -15.15 4.43
CA TYR A 100 -7.29 -15.93 5.24
C TYR A 100 -6.87 -17.25 4.57
N LYS A 101 -7.79 -17.94 3.90
CA LYS A 101 -7.48 -19.20 3.21
C LYS A 101 -6.46 -18.99 2.09
N SER A 102 -6.74 -18.03 1.19
CA SER A 102 -5.83 -17.67 0.08
C SER A 102 -4.50 -17.12 0.60
N TYR A 103 -4.53 -16.35 1.69
CA TYR A 103 -3.33 -15.87 2.36
C TYR A 103 -2.42 -17.02 2.80
N VAL A 104 -2.95 -18.01 3.52
CA VAL A 104 -2.17 -19.18 3.96
C VAL A 104 -1.66 -20.00 2.78
N GLU A 105 -2.45 -20.16 1.71
CA GLU A 105 -2.02 -20.85 0.49
C GLU A 105 -0.83 -20.16 -0.19
N ASN A 106 -0.83 -18.83 -0.25
CA ASN A 106 0.28 -18.05 -0.79
C ASN A 106 1.50 -18.05 0.13
N LEU A 107 1.31 -17.96 1.45
CA LEU A 107 2.42 -18.06 2.41
C LEU A 107 3.17 -19.40 2.32
N LYS A 108 2.47 -20.50 2.03
CA LYS A 108 3.09 -21.80 1.80
C LYS A 108 3.98 -21.84 0.55
N LYS A 109 3.74 -20.92 -0.39
CA LYS A 109 4.57 -20.67 -1.59
C LYS A 109 5.63 -19.59 -1.34
N GLY A 110 5.73 -19.05 -0.12
CA GLY A 110 6.63 -17.95 0.19
C GLY A 110 6.18 -16.61 -0.38
N MET A 111 4.89 -16.45 -0.70
CA MET A 111 4.34 -15.23 -1.31
C MET A 111 3.33 -14.54 -0.39
N ASN A 112 3.21 -13.22 -0.54
CA ASN A 112 2.11 -12.44 0.03
C ASN A 112 1.67 -11.31 -0.95
N PRO A 113 0.89 -11.63 -2.00
CA PRO A 113 0.47 -10.63 -2.99
C PRO A 113 -0.36 -9.49 -2.40
N ILE A 114 -1.23 -9.79 -1.42
CA ILE A 114 -2.11 -8.80 -0.78
C ILE A 114 -1.30 -7.70 -0.09
N ARG A 115 -0.16 -8.02 0.51
CA ARG A 115 0.76 -7.02 1.09
C ARG A 115 1.17 -5.98 0.06
N PHE A 116 1.59 -6.42 -1.12
CA PHE A 116 2.05 -5.50 -2.16
C PHE A 116 0.91 -4.74 -2.83
N TYR A 117 -0.29 -5.33 -2.97
CA TYR A 117 -1.46 -4.57 -3.41
C TYR A 117 -1.84 -3.47 -2.43
N GLU A 118 -1.80 -3.78 -1.13
CA GLU A 118 -2.03 -2.77 -0.09
C GLU A 118 -0.96 -1.68 -0.13
N TYR A 119 0.32 -2.05 -0.14
CA TYR A 119 1.42 -1.09 -0.22
C TYR A 119 1.37 -0.24 -1.49
N ALA A 120 1.00 -0.81 -2.63
CA ALA A 120 0.86 -0.07 -3.88
C ALA A 120 -0.17 1.06 -3.78
N LEU A 121 -1.13 1.00 -2.85
CA LEU A 121 -2.08 2.06 -2.57
C LEU A 121 -1.65 2.93 -1.38
N SER A 122 -1.37 2.31 -0.23
CA SER A 122 -1.08 3.04 1.02
C SER A 122 0.23 3.79 0.96
N SER A 123 1.32 3.15 0.53
CA SER A 123 2.63 3.80 0.41
C SER A 123 2.66 4.85 -0.70
N SER A 124 1.88 4.65 -1.77
CA SER A 124 1.75 5.61 -2.87
C SER A 124 1.02 6.86 -2.44
N LEU A 125 -0.06 6.72 -1.66
CA LEU A 125 -0.71 7.85 -1.02
C LEU A 125 0.25 8.57 -0.05
N MET A 126 0.98 7.82 0.78
CA MET A 126 1.94 8.38 1.72
C MET A 126 3.02 9.23 1.03
N ILE A 127 3.63 8.74 -0.06
CA ILE A 127 4.67 9.50 -0.77
C ILE A 127 4.11 10.72 -1.51
N VAL A 128 2.86 10.66 -2.01
CA VAL A 128 2.14 11.83 -2.55
C VAL A 128 2.00 12.90 -1.49
N LEU A 129 1.54 12.53 -0.28
CA LEU A 129 1.35 13.47 0.82
C LEU A 129 2.69 14.07 1.31
N ILE A 130 3.75 13.27 1.36
CA ILE A 130 5.11 13.78 1.65
C ILE A 130 5.56 14.77 0.56
N GLY A 131 5.31 14.46 -0.71
CA GLY A 131 5.57 15.36 -1.84
C GLY A 131 4.85 16.70 -1.70
N MET A 132 3.59 16.68 -1.27
CA MET A 132 2.83 17.91 -1.02
C MET A 132 3.42 18.75 0.12
N LEU A 133 3.96 18.12 1.18
CA LEU A 133 4.61 18.84 2.29
C LEU A 133 5.90 19.56 1.87
N ILE A 134 6.55 19.11 0.80
CA ILE A 134 7.76 19.76 0.24
C ILE A 134 7.45 20.68 -0.95
N GLY A 135 6.17 20.95 -1.24
CA GLY A 135 5.73 21.90 -2.27
C GLY A 135 5.44 21.31 -3.66
N ILE A 136 5.35 19.99 -3.79
CA ILE A 136 4.91 19.36 -5.04
C ILE A 136 3.39 19.33 -5.06
N TRP A 137 2.77 20.24 -5.82
CA TRP A 137 1.31 20.40 -5.86
C TRP A 137 0.70 20.21 -7.26
N ASP A 138 1.52 19.97 -8.29
CA ASP A 138 1.02 19.69 -9.64
C ASP A 138 0.35 18.30 -9.70
N LEU A 139 -0.90 18.25 -10.15
CA LEU A 139 -1.70 17.03 -10.24
C LEU A 139 -1.01 15.94 -11.09
N GLY A 140 -0.37 16.34 -12.20
CA GLY A 140 0.35 15.40 -13.07
C GLY A 140 1.55 14.76 -12.35
N ALA A 141 2.35 15.56 -11.65
CA ALA A 141 3.45 15.10 -10.83
C ALA A 141 2.99 14.18 -9.70
N LEU A 142 1.89 14.51 -9.02
CA LEU A 142 1.33 13.66 -7.96
C LEU A 142 0.86 12.30 -8.51
N ILE A 143 0.16 12.28 -9.65
CA ILE A 143 -0.23 11.02 -10.32
C ILE A 143 0.98 10.20 -10.72
N LEU A 144 2.03 10.84 -11.25
CA LEU A 144 3.27 10.16 -11.64
C LEU A 144 3.98 9.54 -10.44
N ILE A 145 4.14 10.30 -9.35
CA ILE A 145 4.74 9.82 -8.08
C ILE A 145 3.94 8.63 -7.54
N PHE A 146 2.61 8.75 -7.49
CA PHE A 146 1.74 7.66 -7.05
C PHE A 146 1.95 6.40 -7.90
N THR A 147 1.93 6.55 -9.23
CA THR A 147 2.00 5.42 -10.16
C THR A 147 3.37 4.75 -10.14
N LEU A 148 4.46 5.52 -10.05
CA LEU A 148 5.80 4.98 -9.94
C LEU A 148 5.99 4.18 -8.65
N ASN A 149 5.53 4.73 -7.52
CA ASN A 149 5.61 4.03 -6.23
C ASN A 149 4.71 2.77 -6.19
N ALA A 150 3.53 2.83 -6.82
CA ALA A 150 2.68 1.66 -6.99
C ALA A 150 3.39 0.57 -7.81
N THR A 151 4.03 0.97 -8.92
CA THR A 151 4.78 0.06 -9.80
C THR A 151 5.95 -0.61 -9.07
N MET A 152 6.70 0.14 -8.25
CA MET A 152 7.75 -0.42 -7.37
C MET A 152 7.21 -1.57 -6.50
N ASN A 153 6.03 -1.41 -5.90
CA ASN A 153 5.42 -2.47 -5.10
C ASN A 153 4.95 -3.66 -5.94
N LEU A 154 4.44 -3.42 -7.16
CA LEU A 154 4.06 -4.48 -8.09
C LEU A 154 5.27 -5.30 -8.57
N PHE A 155 6.43 -4.68 -8.73
CA PHE A 155 7.69 -5.41 -8.96
C PHE A 155 8.03 -6.35 -7.80
N GLY A 156 7.69 -5.99 -6.56
CA GLY A 156 7.78 -6.91 -5.41
C GLY A 156 6.92 -8.18 -5.57
N ILE A 157 5.70 -8.06 -6.13
CA ILE A 157 4.87 -9.23 -6.47
C ILE A 157 5.55 -10.04 -7.59
N LEU A 158 6.03 -9.35 -8.62
CA LEU A 158 6.71 -10.00 -9.74
C LEU A 158 7.93 -10.77 -9.27
N MET A 159 8.71 -10.22 -8.34
CA MET A 159 9.86 -10.87 -7.71
C MET A 159 9.46 -12.16 -7.00
N GLU A 160 8.39 -12.12 -6.20
CA GLU A 160 7.87 -13.31 -5.49
C GLU A 160 7.31 -14.36 -6.44
N LEU A 161 6.65 -13.94 -7.53
CA LEU A 161 6.02 -14.82 -8.52
C LEU A 161 7.05 -15.47 -9.45
N HIS A 162 7.96 -14.67 -10.02
CA HIS A 162 8.97 -15.12 -10.96
C HIS A 162 9.90 -16.16 -10.30
N ASN A 163 10.29 -15.93 -9.05
CA ASN A 163 11.20 -16.83 -8.33
C ASN A 163 10.56 -18.14 -7.83
N GLN A 164 9.29 -18.40 -8.15
CA GLN A 164 8.69 -19.73 -7.92
C GLN A 164 9.21 -20.79 -8.90
N ILE A 165 9.68 -20.37 -10.09
CA ILE A 165 10.08 -21.27 -11.17
C ILE A 165 11.58 -21.23 -11.49
N THR A 166 12.34 -20.32 -10.88
CA THR A 166 13.78 -20.17 -11.11
C THR A 166 14.58 -21.14 -10.26
N LYS A 167 15.72 -21.64 -10.78
CA LYS A 167 16.64 -22.54 -10.03
C LYS A 167 17.48 -21.79 -9.00
N LYS A 168 17.73 -20.50 -9.23
CA LYS A 168 18.43 -19.55 -8.37
C LYS A 168 17.65 -18.23 -8.42
N THR A 169 17.76 -17.44 -7.36
CA THR A 169 17.11 -16.14 -7.31
C THR A 169 17.55 -15.25 -8.46
N ASP A 170 16.58 -14.83 -9.27
CA ASP A 170 16.71 -13.81 -10.30
C ASP A 170 16.21 -12.48 -9.73
N TRP A 171 17.04 -11.44 -9.84
CA TRP A 171 16.83 -10.12 -9.23
C TRP A 171 16.40 -9.05 -10.25
N THR A 172 15.93 -9.46 -11.43
CA THR A 172 15.58 -8.54 -12.53
C THR A 172 14.29 -7.74 -12.27
N ALA A 173 13.36 -8.29 -11.49
CA ALA A 173 12.09 -7.65 -11.16
C ALA A 173 12.31 -6.44 -10.24
#